data_AF-A0A1L3LNB8-F1
#
_entry.id   AF-A0A1L3LNB8-F1
#
_cell.length_a   1.000
_cell.length_b   1.000
_cell.length_c   1.000
_cell.angle_alpha   90.00
_cell.angle_beta   90.00
_cell.angle_gamma   90.00
#
_symmetry.space_group_name_H-M   'P 1'
#
loop_
_entity.id
_entity.type
_entity.pdbx_description
1 polymer ?
#
loop_
_entity_poly.entity_id
_entity_poly.type
_entity_poly.pdbx_seq_one_letter_code
_entity_poly.pdbx_strand_id
1 'polypeptide(L)'
;MPPGAALLLGFIREAEVGGKDRGSYEVIYAHRQNSLQKPLTAMTLGEVIAAQKTWSKTHGSSAAGAYQFMRATLVGLLRDVPWLEEGQLFEPGLQDGLGLHLLNRRGFASFASGEITLTEFGRRLAMEWASLPVLAETDGDRRRVKRGQSYYAGDGLNRALVKPDEVEVVLRQVFAASRPSEAVPDSAEDVPPVMARPDVRRKPVARSGRFWTWLLTAGGTTITALKELNLVALDWRVQLAILTTIVGFAIYAISSMPAVRDALGLGR
;
A
#
# COMPACT_ATOMS: atom_id res chain seq x y z
N MET A 1 -2.07 3.57 -12.39
CA MET A 1 -1.31 3.49 -11.13
C MET A 1 -1.05 4.91 -10.62
N PRO A 2 -1.20 5.20 -9.31
CA PRO A 2 -0.85 6.51 -8.75
C PRO A 2 0.63 6.86 -8.95
N PRO A 3 1.02 8.12 -9.24
CA PRO A 3 2.41 8.50 -9.48
C PRO A 3 3.36 8.11 -8.35
N GLY A 4 2.97 8.36 -7.10
CA GLY A 4 3.76 7.96 -5.93
C GLY A 4 3.97 6.44 -5.84
N ALA A 5 2.96 5.64 -6.19
CA ALA A 5 3.11 4.18 -6.19
C ALA A 5 4.05 3.71 -7.31
N ALA A 6 3.98 4.32 -8.50
CA ALA A 6 4.88 4.01 -9.61
C ALA A 6 6.35 4.31 -9.26
N LEU A 7 6.59 5.45 -8.59
CA LEU A 7 7.92 5.82 -8.10
C LEU A 7 8.45 4.78 -7.11
N LEU A 8 7.63 4.42 -6.10
CA LEU A 8 8.02 3.45 -5.08
C LEU A 8 8.28 2.06 -5.66
N LEU A 9 7.40 1.57 -6.55
CA LEU A 9 7.59 0.29 -7.21
C LEU A 9 8.82 0.29 -8.12
N GLY A 10 9.13 1.40 -8.78
CA GLY A 10 10.37 1.55 -9.55
C GLY A 10 11.61 1.36 -8.68
N PHE A 11 11.63 1.96 -7.49
CA PHE A 11 12.71 1.80 -6.52
C PHE A 11 12.81 0.37 -5.98
N ILE A 12 11.67 -0.25 -5.61
CA ILE A 12 11.65 -1.62 -5.11
C ILE A 12 12.17 -2.60 -6.16
N ARG A 13 11.75 -2.44 -7.42
CA ARG A 13 12.24 -3.29 -8.52
C ARG A 13 13.75 -3.19 -8.67
N GLU A 14 14.32 -1.99 -8.64
CA GLU A 14 15.77 -1.80 -8.68
C GLU A 14 16.46 -2.48 -7.49
N ALA A 15 15.91 -2.34 -6.28
CA ALA A 15 16.46 -2.97 -5.08
C ALA A 15 16.42 -4.52 -5.13
N GLU A 16 15.36 -5.09 -5.68
CA GLU A 16 15.14 -6.53 -5.74
C GLU A 16 15.96 -7.22 -6.84
N VAL A 17 16.09 -6.60 -8.02
CA VAL A 17 16.69 -7.27 -9.19
C VAL A 17 17.90 -6.56 -9.79
N GLY A 18 18.27 -5.38 -9.27
CA GLY A 18 19.43 -4.60 -9.72
C GLY A 18 19.26 -3.91 -11.09
N GLY A 19 18.03 -3.85 -11.62
CA GLY A 19 17.73 -3.33 -12.97
C GLY A 19 16.53 -2.40 -13.02
N LYS A 20 16.49 -1.55 -14.05
CA LYS A 20 15.37 -0.64 -14.36
C LYS A 20 14.69 -0.94 -15.68
N ASP A 21 15.31 -1.79 -16.49
CA ASP A 21 14.86 -2.11 -17.83
C ASP A 21 13.74 -3.15 -17.84
N ARG A 22 13.29 -3.51 -19.04
CA ARG A 22 12.26 -4.54 -19.22
C ARG A 22 12.74 -5.93 -18.75
N GLY A 23 14.04 -6.20 -18.78
CA GLY A 23 14.62 -7.46 -18.32
C GLY A 23 14.37 -7.74 -16.84
N SER A 24 14.13 -6.70 -16.04
CA SER A 24 13.78 -6.79 -14.62
C SER A 24 12.56 -7.67 -14.34
N TYR A 25 11.59 -7.71 -15.28
CA TYR A 25 10.37 -8.52 -15.15
C TYR A 25 10.58 -10.02 -15.44
N GLU A 26 11.75 -10.39 -15.95
CA GLU A 26 12.11 -11.78 -16.29
C GLU A 26 12.90 -12.46 -15.17
N VAL A 27 13.39 -11.70 -14.18
CA VAL A 27 14.37 -12.20 -13.20
C VAL A 27 13.72 -13.22 -12.28
N ILE A 28 14.32 -14.41 -12.20
CA ILE A 28 14.03 -15.39 -11.15
C ILE A 28 15.23 -15.51 -10.21
N TYR A 29 15.00 -16.05 -9.02
CA TYR A 29 16.05 -16.24 -8.03
C TYR A 29 17.31 -16.91 -8.62
N ALA A 30 18.48 -16.43 -8.18
CA ALA A 30 19.79 -16.83 -8.68
C ALA A 30 20.01 -16.61 -10.20
N HIS A 31 19.25 -15.69 -10.82
CA HIS A 31 19.34 -15.32 -12.24
C HIS A 31 19.20 -16.50 -13.21
N ARG A 32 18.33 -17.46 -12.87
CA ARG A 32 18.15 -18.72 -13.63
C ARG A 32 17.13 -18.63 -14.77
N GLN A 33 16.64 -17.44 -15.12
CA GLN A 33 15.54 -17.27 -16.08
C GLN A 33 15.85 -17.81 -17.49
N ASN A 34 17.13 -17.86 -17.85
CA ASN A 34 17.58 -18.44 -19.12
C ASN A 34 17.38 -19.97 -19.21
N SER A 35 17.06 -20.64 -18.09
CA SER A 35 16.74 -22.07 -18.05
C SER A 35 15.25 -22.38 -18.25
N LEU A 36 14.40 -21.35 -18.31
CA LEU A 36 12.97 -21.52 -18.54
C LEU A 36 12.71 -21.87 -20.02
N GLN A 37 11.70 -22.70 -20.26
CA GLN A 37 11.30 -23.09 -21.62
C GLN A 37 10.74 -21.91 -22.44
N LYS A 38 10.20 -20.90 -21.76
CA LYS A 38 9.74 -19.64 -22.33
C LYS A 38 10.04 -18.49 -21.37
N PRO A 39 10.12 -17.24 -21.85
CA PRO A 39 10.26 -16.06 -20.99
C PRO A 39 9.21 -16.06 -19.87
N LEU A 40 9.58 -15.58 -18.69
CA LEU A 40 8.71 -15.54 -17.53
C LEU A 40 7.46 -14.70 -17.82
N THR A 41 7.61 -13.58 -18.54
CA THR A 41 6.47 -12.73 -18.92
C THR A 41 5.54 -13.34 -19.97
N ALA A 42 5.96 -14.43 -20.62
CA ALA A 42 5.13 -15.21 -21.54
C ALA A 42 4.46 -16.42 -20.86
N MET A 43 4.69 -16.62 -19.56
CA MET A 43 3.99 -17.62 -18.75
C MET A 43 2.68 -17.02 -18.21
N THR A 44 1.65 -17.85 -18.06
CA THR A 44 0.48 -17.47 -17.26
C THR A 44 0.82 -17.48 -15.78
N LEU A 45 0.05 -16.78 -14.97
CA LEU A 45 0.21 -16.78 -13.52
C LEU A 45 0.16 -18.22 -12.94
N GLY A 46 -0.76 -19.05 -13.44
CA GLY A 46 -0.86 -20.47 -13.06
C GLY A 46 0.39 -21.27 -13.42
N GLU A 47 0.96 -21.06 -14.61
CA GLU A 47 2.22 -21.69 -15.02
C GLU A 47 3.39 -21.24 -14.13
N VAL A 48 3.47 -19.95 -13.77
CA VAL A 48 4.50 -19.44 -12.85
C VAL A 48 4.38 -20.11 -11.49
N ILE A 49 3.18 -20.15 -10.90
CA ILE A 49 2.91 -20.79 -9.60
C ILE A 49 3.25 -22.29 -9.62
N ALA A 50 2.94 -22.96 -10.73
CA ALA A 50 3.28 -24.37 -10.92
C ALA A 50 4.80 -24.58 -10.98
N ALA A 51 5.52 -23.78 -11.78
CA ALA A 51 6.96 -23.87 -11.91
C ALA A 51 7.70 -23.57 -10.59
N GLN A 52 7.26 -22.53 -9.88
CA GLN A 52 7.77 -22.13 -8.57
C GLN A 52 7.77 -23.24 -7.51
N LYS A 53 6.87 -24.23 -7.63
CA LYS A 53 6.81 -25.39 -6.71
C LYS A 53 8.13 -26.17 -6.70
N THR A 54 8.84 -26.19 -7.83
CA THR A 54 10.13 -26.89 -7.96
C THR A 54 11.32 -25.99 -7.64
N TRP A 55 11.21 -24.68 -7.88
CA TRP A 55 12.32 -23.72 -7.76
C TRP A 55 12.87 -23.59 -6.35
N SER A 56 12.04 -23.65 -5.31
CA SER A 56 12.56 -23.65 -3.93
C SER A 56 13.57 -24.78 -3.68
N LYS A 57 13.40 -25.96 -4.30
CA LYS A 57 14.32 -27.09 -4.16
C LYS A 57 15.53 -27.00 -5.10
N THR A 58 15.33 -26.52 -6.32
CA THR A 58 16.37 -26.55 -7.38
C THR A 58 17.19 -25.27 -7.44
N HIS A 59 16.64 -24.15 -6.97
CA HIS A 59 17.24 -22.82 -7.05
C HIS A 59 17.50 -22.21 -5.67
N GLY A 60 16.79 -22.67 -4.63
CA GLY A 60 16.88 -22.17 -3.25
C GLY A 60 15.77 -21.19 -2.86
N SER A 61 15.06 -20.63 -3.85
CA SER A 61 13.87 -19.80 -3.62
C SER A 61 12.91 -19.88 -4.80
N SER A 62 11.64 -19.57 -4.54
CA SER A 62 10.60 -19.45 -5.57
C SER A 62 10.47 -18.03 -6.14
N ALA A 63 11.28 -17.08 -5.68
CA ALA A 63 11.13 -15.67 -6.03
C ALA A 63 11.22 -15.43 -7.55
N ALA A 64 10.30 -14.62 -8.08
CA ALA A 64 10.14 -14.41 -9.52
C ALA A 64 9.64 -13.00 -9.86
N GLY A 65 10.08 -12.50 -11.01
CA GLY A 65 9.67 -11.23 -11.57
C GLY A 65 10.30 -10.01 -10.89
N ALA A 66 9.84 -8.84 -11.33
CA ALA A 66 10.35 -7.53 -10.93
C ALA A 66 10.29 -7.27 -9.42
N TYR A 67 9.34 -7.91 -8.73
CA TYR A 67 9.10 -7.73 -7.30
C TYR A 67 9.38 -9.00 -6.48
N GLN A 68 10.10 -9.96 -7.08
CA GLN A 68 10.53 -11.21 -6.43
C GLN A 68 9.39 -11.95 -5.70
N PHE A 69 8.23 -12.08 -6.36
CA PHE A 69 7.05 -12.72 -5.79
C PHE A 69 7.33 -14.18 -5.41
N MET A 70 7.06 -14.52 -4.16
CA MET A 70 7.09 -15.91 -3.68
C MET A 70 5.84 -16.66 -4.11
N ARG A 71 5.94 -17.99 -4.26
CA ARG A 71 4.78 -18.83 -4.61
C ARG A 71 3.61 -18.65 -3.66
N ALA A 72 3.90 -18.65 -2.35
CA ALA A 72 2.87 -18.47 -1.33
C ALA A 72 2.16 -17.11 -1.47
N THR A 73 2.91 -16.05 -1.82
CA THR A 73 2.35 -14.72 -2.07
C THR A 73 1.41 -14.73 -3.27
N LEU A 74 1.81 -15.31 -4.41
CA LEU A 74 0.95 -15.39 -5.60
C LEU A 74 -0.31 -16.22 -5.36
N VAL A 75 -0.19 -17.35 -4.66
CA VAL A 75 -1.34 -18.17 -4.26
C VAL A 75 -2.28 -17.43 -3.30
N GLY A 76 -1.74 -16.61 -2.38
CA GLY A 76 -2.53 -15.74 -1.52
C GLY A 76 -3.27 -14.68 -2.32
N LEU A 77 -2.57 -14.00 -3.24
CA LEU A 77 -3.16 -12.98 -4.10
C LEU A 77 -4.30 -13.54 -4.96
N LEU A 78 -4.20 -14.76 -5.48
CA LEU A 78 -5.30 -15.42 -6.22
C LEU A 78 -6.56 -15.62 -5.38
N ARG A 79 -6.42 -15.74 -4.06
CA ARG A 79 -7.57 -15.87 -3.14
C ARG A 79 -8.14 -14.51 -2.75
N ASP A 80 -7.26 -13.53 -2.57
CA ASP A 80 -7.62 -12.23 -2.01
C ASP A 80 -8.07 -11.21 -3.06
N VAL A 81 -7.68 -11.40 -4.33
CA VAL A 81 -7.88 -10.44 -5.42
C VAL A 81 -8.95 -10.94 -6.41
N PRO A 82 -10.17 -10.39 -6.41
CA PRO A 82 -11.29 -10.93 -7.19
C PRO A 82 -11.12 -10.90 -8.71
N TRP A 83 -10.27 -10.01 -9.24
CA TRP A 83 -10.02 -9.88 -10.68
C TRP A 83 -8.83 -10.71 -11.17
N LEU A 84 -8.08 -11.34 -10.24
CA LEU A 84 -6.87 -12.08 -10.55
C LEU A 84 -7.22 -13.52 -10.90
N GLU A 85 -6.74 -13.98 -12.05
CA GLU A 85 -7.01 -15.32 -12.56
C GLU A 85 -5.72 -16.01 -12.99
N GLU A 86 -5.66 -17.34 -12.83
CA GLU A 86 -4.48 -18.13 -13.21
C GLU A 86 -4.14 -18.05 -14.71
N GLY A 87 -5.12 -17.77 -15.56
CA GLY A 87 -4.96 -17.69 -17.01
C GLY A 87 -4.30 -16.40 -17.52
N GLN A 88 -4.17 -15.37 -16.67
CA GLN A 88 -3.57 -14.10 -17.07
C GLN A 88 -2.05 -14.25 -17.27
N LEU A 89 -1.51 -13.60 -18.29
CA LEU A 89 -0.06 -13.57 -18.51
C LEU A 89 0.64 -12.82 -17.40
N PHE A 90 1.77 -13.35 -16.93
CA PHE A 90 2.63 -12.74 -15.91
C PHE A 90 3.50 -11.61 -16.49
N GLU A 91 2.89 -10.81 -17.35
CA GLU A 91 3.50 -9.69 -18.05
C GLU A 91 3.75 -8.49 -17.12
N PRO A 92 4.56 -7.50 -17.54
CA PRO A 92 4.90 -6.35 -16.71
C PRO A 92 3.70 -5.63 -16.09
N GLY A 93 2.61 -5.45 -16.84
CA GLY A 93 1.39 -4.80 -16.35
C GLY A 93 0.72 -5.58 -15.21
N LEU A 94 0.69 -6.91 -15.29
CA LEU A 94 0.17 -7.74 -14.21
C LEU A 94 1.07 -7.66 -12.98
N GLN A 95 2.38 -7.80 -13.16
CA GLN A 95 3.35 -7.71 -12.05
C GLN A 95 3.27 -6.37 -11.32
N ASP A 96 3.17 -5.25 -12.06
CA ASP A 96 3.00 -3.90 -11.53
C ASP A 96 1.67 -3.76 -10.75
N GLY A 97 0.58 -4.34 -11.27
CA GLY A 97 -0.71 -4.38 -10.60
C GLY A 97 -0.68 -5.17 -9.28
N LEU A 98 -0.01 -6.32 -9.26
CA LEU A 98 0.21 -7.12 -8.06
C LEU A 98 1.11 -6.40 -7.05
N GLY A 99 2.19 -5.75 -7.51
CA GLY A 99 3.06 -4.92 -6.68
C GLY A 99 2.29 -3.79 -6.00
N LEU A 100 1.41 -3.10 -6.75
CA LEU A 100 0.52 -2.08 -6.19
C LEU A 100 -0.43 -2.66 -5.13
N HIS A 101 -0.96 -3.86 -5.36
CA HIS A 101 -1.80 -4.53 -4.36
C HIS A 101 -1.02 -4.79 -3.06
N LEU A 102 0.23 -5.27 -3.16
CA LEU A 102 1.11 -5.47 -2.00
C LEU A 102 1.41 -4.16 -1.26
N LEU A 103 1.67 -3.07 -1.98
CA LEU A 103 1.84 -1.74 -1.37
C LEU A 103 0.60 -1.30 -0.58
N ASN A 104 -0.59 -1.48 -1.16
CA ASN A 104 -1.84 -1.14 -0.50
C ASN A 104 -2.06 -1.98 0.75
N ARG A 105 -1.74 -3.29 0.70
CA ARG A 105 -1.75 -4.18 1.88
C ARG A 105 -0.83 -3.69 3.00
N ARG A 106 0.28 -3.05 2.67
CA ARG A 106 1.21 -2.43 3.64
C ARG A 106 0.84 -1.02 4.07
N GLY A 107 -0.30 -0.50 3.62
CA GLY A 107 -0.82 0.80 4.05
C GLY A 107 -0.35 1.98 3.21
N PHE A 108 -0.07 1.78 1.92
CA PHE A 108 0.30 2.88 1.02
C PHE A 108 -0.70 4.04 1.05
N ALA A 109 -2.02 3.76 1.07
CA ALA A 109 -3.04 4.80 1.17
C ALA A 109 -2.96 5.60 2.49
N SER A 110 -2.79 4.92 3.62
CA SER A 110 -2.58 5.55 4.92
C SER A 110 -1.28 6.36 4.97
N PHE A 111 -0.23 5.91 4.29
CA PHE A 111 1.01 6.69 4.20
C PHE A 111 0.82 7.94 3.34
N ALA A 112 0.21 7.77 2.16
CA ALA A 112 -0.08 8.84 1.22
C ALA A 112 -1.00 9.93 1.82
N SER A 113 -1.93 9.55 2.72
CA SER A 113 -2.79 10.49 3.44
C SER A 113 -2.13 11.12 4.68
N GLY A 114 -0.97 10.61 5.12
CA GLY A 114 -0.29 11.05 6.33
C GLY A 114 -0.84 10.44 7.63
N GLU A 115 -1.70 9.42 7.54
CA GLU A 115 -2.23 8.68 8.69
C GLU A 115 -1.14 7.84 9.38
N ILE A 116 -0.21 7.26 8.60
CA ILE A 116 0.97 6.56 9.15
C ILE A 116 2.26 7.32 8.80
N THR A 117 3.21 7.27 9.74
CA THR A 117 4.50 7.93 9.57
C THR A 117 5.35 7.23 8.51
N LEU A 118 6.34 7.95 7.98
CA LEU A 118 7.34 7.41 7.07
C LEU A 118 8.06 6.19 7.68
N THR A 119 8.44 6.27 8.95
CA THR A 119 9.14 5.18 9.65
C THR A 119 8.27 3.94 9.78
N GLU A 120 6.98 4.09 10.12
CA GLU A 120 6.06 2.95 10.22
C GLU A 120 5.78 2.34 8.85
N PHE A 121 5.58 3.17 7.82
CA PHE A 121 5.40 2.65 6.46
C PHE A 121 6.65 1.93 5.96
N GLY A 122 7.85 2.49 6.19
CA GLY A 122 9.12 1.83 5.88
C GLY A 122 9.28 0.48 6.57
N ARG A 123 8.88 0.37 7.85
CA ARG A 123 8.84 -0.92 8.56
C ARG A 123 7.89 -1.90 7.88
N ARG A 124 6.67 -1.49 7.51
CA ARG A 124 5.69 -2.34 6.82
C ARG A 124 6.18 -2.78 5.44
N LEU A 125 6.89 -1.92 4.72
CA LEU A 125 7.53 -2.28 3.45
C LEU A 125 8.61 -3.34 3.64
N ALA A 126 9.46 -3.21 4.67
CA ALA A 126 10.49 -4.20 4.99
C ALA A 126 9.92 -5.57 5.40
N MET A 127 8.66 -5.64 5.85
CA MET A 127 7.93 -6.89 6.08
C MET A 127 7.38 -7.55 4.81
N GLU A 128 7.46 -6.88 3.66
CA GLU A 128 7.04 -7.42 2.36
C GLU A 128 8.25 -7.72 1.48
N TRP A 129 9.21 -6.79 1.43
CA TRP A 129 10.43 -6.88 0.64
C TRP A 129 11.64 -6.92 1.56
N ALA A 130 12.27 -8.10 1.66
CA ALA A 130 13.40 -8.33 2.55
C ALA A 130 14.65 -7.52 2.19
N SER A 131 14.74 -7.08 0.92
CA SER A 131 15.78 -6.17 0.42
C SER A 131 15.71 -4.77 1.04
N LEU A 132 14.57 -4.38 1.59
CA LEU A 132 14.40 -3.07 2.21
C LEU A 132 14.81 -3.12 3.70
N PRO A 133 15.53 -2.10 4.19
CA PRO A 133 15.87 -1.96 5.59
C PRO A 133 14.68 -1.47 6.43
N VAL A 134 14.67 -1.82 7.71
CA VAL A 134 13.90 -1.07 8.71
C VAL A 134 14.53 0.32 8.91
N LEU A 135 13.69 1.33 9.13
CA LEU A 135 14.14 2.73 9.23
C LEU A 135 14.39 3.19 10.67
N ALA A 136 13.99 2.39 11.66
CA ALA A 136 14.27 2.59 13.07
C ALA A 136 14.47 1.22 13.75
N GLU A 137 14.97 1.23 14.98
CA GLU A 137 14.99 0.01 15.78
C GLU A 137 13.56 -0.49 16.03
N THR A 138 13.33 -1.78 15.80
CA THR A 138 12.02 -2.42 15.94
C THR A 138 12.19 -3.91 16.21
N ASP A 139 11.12 -4.56 16.65
CA ASP A 139 11.04 -6.01 16.63
C ASP A 139 10.95 -6.50 15.17
N GLY A 140 11.88 -7.37 14.78
CA GLY A 140 11.89 -8.08 13.50
C GLY A 140 11.32 -9.48 13.64
N ASP A 141 11.37 -10.27 12.56
CA ASP A 141 10.79 -11.63 12.51
C ASP A 141 11.41 -12.57 13.57
N ARG A 142 12.73 -12.51 13.75
CA ARG A 142 13.50 -13.45 14.60
C ARG A 142 14.00 -12.83 15.89
N ARG A 143 14.30 -11.54 15.82
CA ARG A 143 14.94 -10.76 16.89
C ARG A 143 14.66 -9.29 16.69
N ARG A 144 15.03 -8.51 17.69
CA ARG A 144 15.11 -7.06 17.54
C ARG A 144 16.15 -6.68 16.49
N VAL A 145 15.79 -5.76 15.61
CA VAL A 145 16.61 -5.32 14.48
C VAL A 145 16.85 -3.82 14.57
N LYS A 146 18.07 -3.40 14.20
CA LYS A 146 18.48 -2.00 14.18
C LYS A 146 18.17 -1.37 12.82
N ARG A 147 18.08 -0.04 12.79
CA ARG A 147 18.02 0.74 11.54
C ARG A 147 19.04 0.24 10.51
N GLY A 148 18.62 0.07 9.27
CA GLY A 148 19.47 -0.42 8.18
C GLY A 148 19.53 -1.96 8.05
N GLN A 149 18.98 -2.72 9.01
CA GLN A 149 18.87 -4.18 8.89
C GLN A 149 17.57 -4.59 8.18
N SER A 150 17.55 -5.76 7.55
CA SER A 150 16.30 -6.38 7.07
C SER A 150 15.38 -6.69 8.24
N TYR A 151 14.06 -6.64 8.03
CA TYR A 151 13.07 -7.11 9.00
C TYR A 151 13.29 -8.58 9.40
N TYR A 152 13.85 -9.37 8.48
CA TYR A 152 14.13 -10.80 8.67
C TYR A 152 15.53 -11.10 9.19
N ALA A 153 16.31 -10.07 9.58
CA ALA A 153 17.68 -10.27 10.02
C ALA A 153 17.76 -11.21 11.23
N GLY A 154 18.65 -12.21 11.14
CA GLY A 154 18.74 -13.32 12.10
C GLY A 154 18.34 -14.67 11.51
N ASP A 155 17.83 -14.70 10.27
CA ASP A 155 17.53 -15.93 9.57
C ASP A 155 18.67 -16.58 8.80
N GLY A 156 19.80 -15.88 8.66
CA GLY A 156 20.97 -16.32 7.91
C GLY A 156 20.84 -16.21 6.40
N LEU A 157 19.70 -15.71 5.88
CA LEU A 157 19.38 -15.69 4.45
C LEU A 157 19.11 -14.26 3.95
N ASN A 158 18.30 -13.50 4.68
CA ASN A 158 17.80 -12.19 4.25
C ASN A 158 18.68 -11.05 4.75
N ARG A 159 18.90 -10.07 3.86
CA ARG A 159 19.66 -8.84 4.14
C ARG A 159 19.07 -7.68 3.36
N ALA A 160 19.15 -6.48 3.96
CA ALA A 160 18.85 -5.26 3.24
C ALA A 160 19.90 -5.01 2.17
N LEU A 161 19.46 -4.60 0.98
CA LEU A 161 20.29 -4.34 -0.19
C LEU A 161 20.42 -2.84 -0.50
N VAL A 162 19.61 -2.01 0.15
CA VAL A 162 19.62 -0.55 0.01
C VAL A 162 19.81 0.13 1.37
N LYS A 163 20.29 1.37 1.36
CA LYS A 163 20.49 2.15 2.59
C LYS A 163 19.16 2.74 3.09
N PRO A 164 18.95 2.87 4.41
CA PRO A 164 17.74 3.45 4.96
C PRO A 164 17.52 4.90 4.49
N ASP A 165 18.59 5.68 4.32
CA ASP A 165 18.51 7.07 3.84
C ASP A 165 17.94 7.14 2.40
N GLU A 166 18.25 6.16 1.54
CA GLU A 166 17.72 6.08 0.17
C GLU A 166 16.22 5.81 0.18
N VAL A 167 15.77 4.88 1.03
CA VAL A 167 14.34 4.60 1.24
C VAL A 167 13.62 5.85 1.76
N GLU A 168 14.19 6.56 2.73
CA GLU A 168 13.60 7.80 3.27
C GLU A 168 13.49 8.92 2.23
N VAL A 169 14.46 9.04 1.32
CA VAL A 169 14.38 9.99 0.20
C VAL A 169 13.22 9.62 -0.72
N VAL A 170 13.12 8.36 -1.14
CA VAL A 170 12.04 7.88 -2.01
C VAL A 170 10.68 8.06 -1.34
N LEU A 171 10.53 7.68 -0.08
CA LEU A 171 9.27 7.84 0.63
C LEU A 171 8.84 9.30 0.77
N ARG A 172 9.78 10.24 0.96
CA ARG A 172 9.45 11.68 0.93
C ARG A 172 8.96 12.14 -0.45
N GLN A 173 9.56 11.65 -1.53
CA GLN A 173 9.09 11.94 -2.89
C GLN A 173 7.71 11.34 -3.16
N VAL A 174 7.47 10.11 -2.72
CA VAL A 174 6.17 9.43 -2.80
C VAL A 174 5.11 10.24 -2.07
N PHE A 175 5.41 10.69 -0.85
CA PHE A 175 4.50 11.50 -0.04
C PHE A 175 4.17 12.83 -0.73
N ALA A 176 5.18 13.54 -1.24
CA ALA A 176 4.99 14.78 -1.97
C ALA A 176 4.15 14.58 -3.26
N ALA A 177 4.42 13.53 -4.02
CA ALA A 177 3.69 13.18 -5.24
C ALA A 177 2.25 12.69 -4.98
N SER A 178 1.93 12.32 -3.74
CA SER A 178 0.61 11.85 -3.35
C SER A 178 -0.31 12.96 -2.83
N ARG A 179 0.23 14.16 -2.56
CA ARG A 179 -0.60 15.31 -2.23
C ARG A 179 -1.29 15.84 -3.48
N PRO A 180 -2.59 16.18 -3.41
CA PRO A 180 -3.19 17.05 -4.42
C PRO A 180 -2.33 18.29 -4.53
N SER A 181 -1.93 18.68 -5.75
CA SER A 181 -1.27 19.95 -5.98
C SER A 181 -2.08 21.03 -5.27
N GLU A 182 -1.53 21.65 -4.24
CA GLU A 182 -2.02 22.94 -3.80
C GLU A 182 -1.99 23.81 -5.05
N ALA A 183 -3.17 24.21 -5.52
CA ALA A 183 -3.27 25.25 -6.51
C ALA A 183 -2.55 26.46 -5.89
N VAL A 184 -1.38 26.79 -6.44
CA VAL A 184 -0.69 28.03 -6.13
C VAL A 184 -1.73 29.14 -6.32
N PRO A 185 -2.05 29.94 -5.29
CA PRO A 185 -2.88 31.11 -5.50
C PRO A 185 -2.07 32.00 -6.46
N ASP A 186 -2.66 32.21 -7.62
CA ASP A 186 -2.10 33.02 -8.68
C ASP A 186 -1.66 34.38 -8.12
N SER A 187 -0.55 34.83 -8.67
CA SER A 187 0.29 35.93 -8.25
C SER A 187 -0.52 37.21 -8.01
N ALA A 188 -0.16 37.93 -6.95
CA ALA A 188 -0.59 39.29 -6.75
C ALA A 188 -0.09 40.18 -7.91
N GLU A 189 -0.99 40.59 -8.79
CA GLU A 189 -0.80 41.74 -9.67
C GLU A 189 -1.92 42.76 -9.45
N ASP A 190 -1.51 44.03 -9.57
CA ASP A 190 -2.17 45.26 -9.16
C ASP A 190 -3.64 45.44 -9.54
N VAL A 191 -4.40 46.01 -8.60
CA VAL A 191 -5.79 46.47 -8.77
C VAL A 191 -5.81 47.94 -9.21
N PRO A 192 -6.57 48.31 -10.26
CA PRO A 192 -7.25 49.60 -10.31
C PRO A 192 -8.78 49.45 -10.10
N PRO A 193 -9.48 50.49 -9.58
CA PRO A 193 -10.78 50.31 -8.95
C PRO A 193 -11.98 50.42 -9.92
N VAL A 194 -12.98 49.57 -9.60
CA VAL A 194 -14.44 49.77 -9.72
C VAL A 194 -15.05 49.93 -11.12
N MET A 195 -15.81 48.92 -11.54
CA MET A 195 -17.20 49.09 -11.99
C MET A 195 -18.04 47.86 -11.63
N ALA A 196 -19.11 48.07 -10.87
CA ALA A 196 -20.08 47.07 -10.47
C ALA A 196 -21.03 46.69 -11.63
N ARG A 197 -21.33 45.38 -11.77
CA ARG A 197 -22.53 44.77 -12.40
C ARG A 197 -22.41 43.23 -12.43
N PRO A 198 -23.51 42.48 -12.60
CA PRO A 198 -24.50 42.09 -11.60
C PRO A 198 -24.29 40.64 -11.11
N ASP A 199 -25.03 40.30 -10.05
CA ASP A 199 -25.01 39.04 -9.30
C ASP A 199 -25.31 37.80 -10.19
N VAL A 200 -24.28 37.01 -10.52
CA VAL A 200 -24.45 35.68 -11.13
C VAL A 200 -24.55 34.67 -10.00
N ARG A 201 -25.78 34.27 -9.68
CA ARG A 201 -26.11 33.16 -8.77
C ARG A 201 -25.24 31.94 -9.10
N ARG A 202 -24.31 31.60 -8.21
CA ARG A 202 -23.59 30.33 -8.24
C ARG A 202 -24.59 29.19 -7.99
N LYS A 203 -24.70 28.25 -8.93
CA LYS A 203 -25.42 26.99 -8.71
C LYS A 203 -24.72 26.22 -7.59
N PRO A 204 -25.45 25.66 -6.61
CA PRO A 204 -24.84 24.84 -5.58
C PRO A 204 -24.24 23.58 -6.22
N VAL A 205 -22.99 23.30 -5.87
CA VAL A 205 -22.29 22.06 -6.22
C VAL A 205 -23.15 20.90 -5.73
N ALA A 206 -23.56 20.04 -6.66
CA ALA A 206 -24.31 18.85 -6.34
C ALA A 206 -23.51 18.00 -5.33
N ARG A 207 -24.10 17.74 -4.16
CA ARG A 207 -23.59 16.75 -3.21
C ARG A 207 -23.54 15.42 -3.95
N SER A 208 -22.33 14.97 -4.27
CA SER A 208 -22.14 13.64 -4.84
C SER A 208 -22.53 12.62 -3.76
N GLY A 209 -23.75 12.09 -3.88
CA GLY A 209 -24.28 11.03 -3.02
C GLY A 209 -23.54 9.70 -3.18
N ARG A 210 -22.50 9.63 -4.02
CA ARG A 210 -21.77 8.40 -4.35
C ARG A 210 -20.65 8.09 -3.35
N PHE A 211 -20.15 9.07 -2.60
CA PHE A 211 -19.17 8.82 -1.54
C PHE A 211 -19.81 8.05 -0.36
N TRP A 212 -21.03 8.42 0.03
CA TRP A 212 -21.77 7.74 1.11
C TRP A 212 -22.20 6.33 0.73
N THR A 213 -22.43 6.04 -0.56
CA THR A 213 -22.72 4.67 -1.04
C THR A 213 -21.50 3.75 -0.87
N TRP A 214 -20.28 4.23 -1.09
CA TRP A 214 -19.06 3.43 -0.84
C TRP A 214 -18.74 3.30 0.65
N LEU A 215 -18.96 4.35 1.45
CA LEU A 215 -18.75 4.32 2.90
C LEU A 215 -19.75 3.37 3.61
N LEU A 216 -21.00 3.31 3.17
CA LEU A 216 -22.01 2.39 3.72
C LEU A 216 -21.83 0.94 3.25
N THR A 217 -21.25 0.72 2.05
CA THR A 217 -20.97 -0.65 1.57
C THR A 217 -19.76 -1.26 2.27
N ALA A 218 -18.78 -0.44 2.70
CA ALA A 218 -17.70 -0.89 3.59
C ALA A 218 -18.14 -1.06 5.06
N GLY A 219 -19.20 -0.36 5.49
CA GLY A 219 -19.78 -0.52 6.83
C GLY A 219 -20.60 -1.81 7.02
N GLY A 220 -21.12 -2.38 5.93
CA GLY A 220 -21.92 -3.61 5.94
C GLY A 220 -21.13 -4.91 6.15
N THR A 221 -19.80 -4.88 6.02
CA THR A 221 -18.92 -6.05 6.24
C THR A 221 -18.36 -6.13 7.66
N THR A 222 -18.78 -5.23 8.56
CA THR A 222 -18.36 -5.27 9.97
C THR A 222 -18.86 -6.52 10.71
N ILE A 223 -19.97 -7.14 10.28
CA ILE A 223 -20.45 -8.39 10.89
C ILE A 223 -19.61 -9.62 10.48
N THR A 224 -18.96 -9.59 9.31
CA THR A 224 -18.09 -10.70 8.86
C THR A 224 -16.63 -10.51 9.27
N ALA A 225 -16.12 -9.27 9.36
CA ALA A 225 -14.77 -8.99 9.82
C ALA A 225 -14.54 -9.30 11.32
N LEU A 226 -15.61 -9.32 12.13
CA LEU A 226 -15.55 -9.73 13.54
C LEU A 226 -15.32 -11.24 13.73
N LYS A 227 -15.57 -12.06 12.71
CA LYS A 227 -15.41 -13.53 12.76
C LYS A 227 -13.96 -13.98 12.48
N GLU A 228 -13.20 -13.19 11.72
CA GLU A 228 -11.82 -13.47 11.29
C GLU A 228 -10.75 -13.05 12.33
N LEU A 229 -11.10 -12.20 13.30
CA LEU A 229 -10.17 -11.72 14.35
C LEU A 229 -10.08 -12.63 15.59
N ASN A 230 -10.71 -13.82 15.57
CA ASN A 230 -10.80 -14.73 16.72
C ASN A 230 -11.23 -14.04 18.04
N LEU A 231 -12.04 -12.99 17.95
CA LEU A 231 -12.61 -12.28 19.11
C LEU A 231 -13.75 -13.08 19.77
N VAL A 232 -14.10 -14.24 19.23
CA VAL A 232 -15.08 -15.20 19.80
C VAL A 232 -14.52 -15.88 21.07
N ALA A 233 -13.22 -15.76 21.35
CA ALA A 233 -12.59 -16.22 22.59
C ALA A 233 -12.55 -15.16 23.71
N LEU A 234 -12.96 -13.92 23.44
CA LEU A 234 -13.03 -12.86 24.46
C LEU A 234 -14.38 -12.89 25.18
N ASP A 235 -14.35 -12.67 26.49
CA ASP A 235 -15.54 -12.47 27.32
C ASP A 235 -16.45 -11.39 26.70
N TRP A 236 -17.76 -11.67 26.63
CA TRP A 236 -18.78 -10.80 26.03
C TRP A 236 -18.77 -9.37 26.62
N ARG A 237 -18.29 -9.21 27.87
CA ARG A 237 -18.12 -7.90 28.53
C ARG A 237 -17.01 -7.07 27.89
N VAL A 238 -15.94 -7.72 27.42
CA VAL A 238 -14.82 -7.05 26.74
C VAL A 238 -15.22 -6.64 25.32
N GLN A 239 -16.02 -7.47 24.64
CA GLN A 239 -16.61 -7.11 23.34
C GLN A 239 -17.52 -5.88 23.46
N LEU A 240 -18.36 -5.82 24.49
CA LEU A 240 -19.21 -4.66 24.78
C LEU A 240 -18.36 -3.41 25.08
N ALA A 241 -17.29 -3.55 25.86
CA ALA A 241 -16.37 -2.44 26.16
C ALA A 241 -15.69 -1.87 24.90
N ILE A 242 -15.20 -2.75 24.02
CA ILE A 242 -14.59 -2.36 22.74
C ILE A 242 -15.62 -1.66 21.84
N LEU A 243 -16.83 -2.22 21.73
CA LEU A 243 -17.90 -1.62 20.94
C LEU A 243 -18.28 -0.23 21.47
N THR A 244 -18.47 -0.08 22.79
CA THR A 244 -18.77 1.21 23.41
C THR A 244 -17.65 2.23 23.21
N THR A 245 -16.39 1.79 23.20
CA THR A 245 -15.23 2.67 22.98
C THR A 245 -15.20 3.16 21.53
N ILE A 246 -15.41 2.26 20.56
CA ILE A 246 -15.45 2.61 19.13
C ILE A 246 -16.62 3.56 18.84
N VAL A 247 -17.82 3.26 19.37
CA VAL A 247 -19.00 4.11 19.20
C VAL A 247 -18.79 5.48 19.88
N GLY A 248 -18.19 5.51 21.07
CA GLY A 248 -17.85 6.75 21.75
C GLY A 248 -16.87 7.62 20.96
N PHE A 249 -15.83 7.02 20.38
CA PHE A 249 -14.88 7.71 19.50
C PHE A 249 -15.54 8.25 18.24
N ALA A 250 -16.45 7.47 17.62
CA ALA A 250 -17.19 7.91 16.44
C ALA A 250 -18.11 9.10 16.76
N ILE A 251 -18.84 9.06 17.88
CA ILE A 251 -19.69 10.17 18.35
C ILE A 251 -18.84 11.40 18.66
N TYR A 252 -17.71 11.24 19.34
CA TYR A 252 -16.79 12.34 19.63
C TYR A 252 -16.19 12.96 18.36
N ALA A 253 -15.76 12.12 17.41
CA ALA A 253 -15.21 12.59 16.14
C ALA A 253 -16.26 13.36 15.31
N ILE A 254 -17.51 12.88 15.27
CA ILE A 254 -18.60 13.56 14.56
C ILE A 254 -18.96 14.88 15.27
N SER A 255 -19.07 14.88 16.60
CA SER A 255 -19.43 16.07 17.37
C SER A 255 -18.31 17.11 17.49
N SER A 256 -17.04 16.73 17.29
CA SER A 256 -15.91 17.66 17.31
C SER A 256 -15.65 18.35 15.96
N MET A 257 -16.31 17.91 14.87
CA MET A 257 -16.22 18.58 13.57
C MET A 257 -16.89 19.96 13.59
N PRO A 258 -16.22 21.05 13.15
CA PRO A 258 -16.78 22.40 13.12
C PRO A 258 -18.12 22.46 12.37
N ALA A 259 -18.18 21.79 11.21
CA ALA A 259 -19.39 21.72 10.38
C ALA A 259 -20.60 21.07 11.07
N VAL A 260 -20.38 20.17 12.03
CA VAL A 260 -21.44 19.50 12.80
C VAL A 260 -21.83 20.32 14.03
N ARG A 261 -20.87 20.99 14.68
CA ARG A 261 -21.14 21.91 15.81
C ARG A 261 -21.97 23.12 15.37
N ASP A 262 -21.69 23.64 14.18
CA ASP A 262 -22.47 24.71 13.56
C ASP A 262 -23.88 24.25 13.19
N ALA A 263 -24.02 23.02 12.68
CA ALA A 263 -25.32 22.43 12.33
C ALA A 263 -26.19 22.06 13.56
N LEU A 264 -25.56 21.77 14.71
CA LEU A 264 -26.23 21.44 15.98
C LEU A 264 -26.47 22.67 16.88
N GLY A 265 -26.08 23.88 16.45
CA GLY A 265 -26.26 25.10 17.24
C GLY A 265 -25.43 25.16 18.53
N LEU A 266 -24.31 24.44 18.57
CA LEU A 266 -23.42 24.33 19.74
C LEU A 266 -22.17 25.24 19.64
N GLY A 267 -22.15 26.18 18.69
CA GLY A 267 -21.10 27.19 18.55
C GLY A 267 -21.33 28.37 19.50
N ARG A 268 -20.33 28.70 20.32
CA ARG A 268 -20.14 30.03 20.92
C ARG A 268 -19.14 30.80 20.09
#